data_AF-A9L6J1-F1
#
_entry.id   AF-A9L6J1-F1
#
_cell.length_a   1.000
_cell.length_b   1.000
_cell.length_c   1.000
_cell.angle_alpha   90.00
_cell.angle_beta   90.00
_cell.angle_gamma   90.00
#
_symmetry.space_group_name_H-M   'P 1'
#
loop_
_entity.id
_entity.type
_entity.pdbx_description
1 polymer ?
#
loop_
_entity_poly.entity_id
_entity_poly.type
_entity_poly.pdbx_seq_one_letter_code
_entity_poly.pdbx_strand_id
1 'polypeptide(L)'
;MNIIKTGALLLCLLSPLAQAETTLFGLTLGKSTRQEVEQTYTLQYKNTQSSLPDSWNYYRVDGKQFNEPLLKHATLYFDDAQTLGTIRFTFPSSLEKYKALEEQLSRQYPRIKMAPFVSEPLRLDKAEFQNDTTHVLLEYSYYGTYLDFTDLKYHAAAQKRLAEKKALEANKPKKEP
;
A
#
# COMPACT_ATOMS: atom_id res chain seq x y z
N MET A 1 -2.30 -22.79 36.51
CA MET A 1 -2.33 -23.38 35.15
C MET A 1 -2.88 -22.31 34.22
N ASN A 2 -2.00 -21.61 33.51
CA ASN A 2 -2.36 -20.45 32.69
C ASN A 2 -2.81 -20.93 31.32
N ILE A 3 -4.09 -20.77 31.01
CA ILE A 3 -4.63 -21.03 29.67
C ILE A 3 -4.30 -19.81 28.82
N ILE A 4 -3.26 -19.92 27.99
CA ILE A 4 -3.01 -18.99 26.90
C ILE A 4 -4.12 -19.20 25.88
N LYS A 5 -5.12 -18.33 25.88
CA LYS A 5 -6.11 -18.25 24.80
C LYS A 5 -5.47 -17.50 23.64
N THR A 6 -4.88 -18.23 22.72
CA THR A 6 -4.49 -17.75 21.39
C THR A 6 -5.78 -17.47 20.60
N GLY A 7 -6.36 -16.28 20.80
CA GLY A 7 -7.49 -15.81 20.02
C GLY A 7 -6.99 -15.25 18.69
N ALA A 8 -7.14 -16.02 17.61
CA ALA A 8 -7.07 -15.49 16.26
C ALA A 8 -8.15 -14.42 16.12
N LEU A 9 -7.75 -13.16 15.94
CA LEU A 9 -8.68 -12.07 15.71
C LEU A 9 -9.29 -12.24 14.32
N LEU A 10 -10.50 -12.81 14.28
CA LEU A 10 -11.40 -12.75 13.15
C LEU A 10 -11.53 -11.28 12.72
N LEU A 11 -11.04 -10.95 11.53
CA LEU A 11 -11.41 -9.73 10.84
C LEU A 11 -12.92 -9.78 10.58
N CYS A 12 -13.68 -8.93 11.28
CA CYS A 12 -15.07 -8.61 10.98
C CYS A 12 -15.18 -7.88 9.63
N LEU A 13 -14.90 -8.57 8.52
CA LEU A 13 -15.08 -8.06 7.15
C LEU A 13 -16.40 -8.52 6.51
N LEU A 14 -17.30 -9.13 7.29
CA LEU A 14 -18.59 -9.59 6.80
C LEU A 14 -19.67 -8.57 7.13
N SER A 15 -19.88 -7.63 6.21
CA SER A 15 -21.17 -6.95 6.06
C SER A 15 -21.37 -6.66 4.57
N PRO A 16 -22.19 -7.46 3.85
CA PRO A 16 -22.62 -7.12 2.52
C PRO A 16 -23.81 -6.19 2.64
N LEU A 17 -23.63 -4.87 2.54
CA LEU A 17 -24.71 -3.89 2.30
C LEU A 17 -24.12 -2.50 1.97
N ALA A 18 -24.37 -2.05 0.74
CA ALA A 18 -23.91 -0.80 0.11
C ALA A 18 -22.38 -0.70 -0.08
N GLN A 19 -21.95 0.13 -1.03
CA GLN A 19 -20.54 0.50 -1.26
C GLN A 19 -19.97 1.22 -0.04
N ALA A 20 -19.81 0.52 1.07
CA ALA A 20 -19.06 0.98 2.22
C ALA A 20 -17.63 1.23 1.72
N GLU A 21 -17.22 2.48 1.76
CA GLU A 21 -15.88 2.89 1.41
C GLU A 21 -14.88 1.97 2.08
N THR A 22 -13.95 1.43 1.29
CA THR A 22 -12.96 0.48 1.77
C THR A 22 -12.20 1.10 2.93
N THR A 23 -12.57 0.68 4.13
CA THR A 23 -12.00 1.19 5.38
C THR A 23 -10.90 0.23 5.80
N LEU A 24 -9.65 0.66 5.64
CA LEU A 24 -8.46 -0.10 5.99
C LEU A 24 -8.04 0.32 7.39
N PHE A 25 -8.29 -0.54 8.37
CA PHE A 25 -7.98 -0.27 9.79
C PHE A 25 -8.60 1.04 10.30
N GLY A 26 -9.88 1.29 9.99
CA GLY A 26 -10.57 2.52 10.40
C GLY A 26 -10.20 3.76 9.57
N LEU A 27 -9.37 3.62 8.53
CA LEU A 27 -8.99 4.71 7.64
C LEU A 27 -9.59 4.53 6.25
N THR A 28 -10.04 5.62 5.64
CA THR A 28 -10.65 5.63 4.31
C THR A 28 -9.75 6.40 3.35
N LEU A 29 -9.27 5.71 2.31
CA LEU A 29 -8.46 6.34 1.27
C LEU A 29 -9.28 7.42 0.53
N GLY A 30 -8.62 8.51 0.16
CA GLY A 30 -9.23 9.68 -0.47
C GLY A 30 -10.11 10.53 0.43
N LYS A 31 -10.21 10.20 1.73
CA LYS A 31 -11.09 10.90 2.67
C LYS A 31 -10.46 11.21 4.01
N SER A 32 -9.88 10.21 4.67
CA SER A 32 -9.29 10.41 5.99
C SER A 32 -8.21 11.48 5.95
N THR A 33 -8.34 12.47 6.82
CA THR A 33 -7.38 13.55 6.99
C THR A 33 -6.26 13.13 7.93
N ARG A 34 -5.10 13.79 7.85
CA ARG A 34 -4.00 13.59 8.82
C ARG A 34 -4.50 13.74 10.27
N GLN A 35 -5.35 14.72 10.53
CA GLN A 35 -5.87 14.99 11.88
C GLN A 35 -6.73 13.84 12.39
N GLU A 36 -7.58 13.24 11.56
CA GLU A 36 -8.37 12.06 11.93
C GLU A 36 -7.46 10.84 12.16
N VAL A 37 -6.41 10.66 11.35
CA VAL A 37 -5.45 9.57 11.55
C VAL A 37 -4.74 9.70 12.90
N GLU A 38 -4.36 10.92 13.30
CA GLU A 38 -3.71 11.21 14.59
C GLU A 38 -4.59 10.92 15.81
N GLN A 39 -5.92 10.83 15.64
CA GLN A 39 -6.82 10.43 16.73
C GLN A 39 -6.73 8.93 17.05
N THR A 40 -6.31 8.12 16.07
CA THR A 40 -6.26 6.66 16.18
C THR A 40 -4.83 6.13 16.27
N TYR A 41 -3.90 6.79 15.59
CA TYR A 41 -2.52 6.34 15.46
C TYR A 41 -1.52 7.40 15.90
N THR A 42 -0.49 6.94 16.60
CA THR A 42 0.70 7.75 16.82
C THR A 42 1.53 7.78 15.55
N LEU A 43 1.51 8.92 14.86
CA LEU A 43 2.33 9.18 13.69
C LEU A 43 3.79 9.44 14.10
N GLN A 44 4.71 8.70 13.50
CA GLN A 44 6.15 8.77 13.70
C GLN A 44 6.84 9.16 12.38
N TYR A 45 8.05 9.72 12.47
CA TYR A 45 8.94 9.99 11.33
C TYR A 45 8.29 10.81 10.20
N LYS A 46 8.47 12.13 10.24
CA LYS A 46 8.18 13.03 9.13
C LYS A 46 9.43 13.13 8.25
N ASN A 47 9.37 12.63 7.03
CA ASN A 47 10.40 12.94 6.05
C ASN A 47 9.72 13.58 4.85
N THR A 48 10.21 14.76 4.47
CA THR A 48 9.73 15.55 3.34
C THR A 48 10.45 15.19 2.04
N GLN A 49 11.35 14.20 2.07
CA GLN A 49 12.10 13.73 0.89
C GLN A 49 12.21 12.20 0.86
N SER A 50 11.53 11.56 -0.09
CA SER A 50 12.18 10.64 -1.04
C SER A 50 11.19 10.11 -2.07
N SER A 51 11.60 10.14 -3.34
CA SER A 51 11.25 9.29 -4.51
C SER A 51 9.77 9.06 -4.89
N LEU A 52 8.81 9.44 -4.06
CA LEU A 52 7.41 9.63 -4.39
C LEU A 52 7.21 11.09 -4.81
N PRO A 53 6.12 11.43 -5.54
CA PRO A 53 5.99 12.75 -6.14
C PRO A 53 6.25 13.85 -5.10
N ASP A 54 7.07 14.84 -5.46
CA ASP A 54 7.75 15.84 -4.59
C ASP A 54 6.84 16.68 -3.64
N SER A 55 5.55 16.38 -3.54
CA SER A 55 4.57 17.08 -2.72
C SER A 55 3.87 16.23 -1.66
N TRP A 56 4.14 14.92 -1.58
CA TRP A 56 3.42 14.06 -0.63
C TRP A 56 4.11 14.00 0.73
N ASN A 57 3.42 14.47 1.75
CA ASN A 57 3.83 14.29 3.14
C ASN A 57 3.58 12.83 3.52
N TYR A 58 4.58 12.14 4.08
CA TYR A 58 4.39 10.81 4.60
C TYR A 58 4.74 10.70 6.08
N TYR A 59 4.01 9.81 6.74
CA TYR A 59 4.18 9.49 8.15
C TYR A 59 4.22 7.98 8.31
N ARG A 60 5.03 7.49 9.24
CA ARG A 60 5.07 6.08 9.60
C ARG A 60 4.26 5.82 10.86
N VAL A 61 3.60 4.67 10.91
CA VAL A 61 2.94 4.16 12.10
C VAL A 61 3.59 2.83 12.43
N ASP A 62 4.09 2.70 13.66
CA ASP A 62 4.69 1.45 14.14
C ASP A 62 3.72 0.29 13.95
N GLY A 63 4.23 -0.84 13.45
CA GLY A 63 3.41 -2.00 13.13
C GLY A 63 2.65 -2.57 14.32
N LYS A 64 3.14 -2.37 15.55
CA LYS A 64 2.47 -2.81 16.80
C LYS A 64 1.15 -2.09 17.06
N GLN A 65 0.92 -0.94 16.42
CA GLN A 65 -0.36 -0.23 16.49
C GLN A 65 -1.43 -0.86 15.59
N PHE A 66 -1.02 -1.76 14.69
CA PHE A 66 -1.92 -2.62 13.95
C PHE A 66 -1.92 -4.00 14.61
N ASN A 67 -3.08 -4.61 14.79
CA ASN A 67 -3.17 -5.98 15.28
C ASN A 67 -2.80 -7.00 14.18
N GLU A 68 -1.68 -6.78 13.50
CA GLU A 68 -1.22 -7.52 12.33
C GLU A 68 0.17 -8.13 12.61
N PRO A 69 0.27 -9.46 12.75
CA PRO A 69 1.53 -10.13 13.01
C PRO A 69 2.59 -9.83 11.96
N LEU A 70 3.82 -9.63 12.43
CA LEU A 70 5.00 -9.35 11.61
C LEU A 70 4.95 -8.03 10.84
N LEU A 71 3.92 -7.19 10.97
CA LEU A 71 3.96 -5.85 10.39
C LEU A 71 5.07 -5.05 11.07
N LYS A 72 6.01 -4.52 10.28
CA LYS A 72 7.07 -3.64 10.81
C LYS A 72 6.53 -2.24 11.04
N HIS A 73 5.87 -1.69 10.03
CA HIS A 73 5.24 -0.38 10.05
C HIS A 73 4.29 -0.23 8.86
N ALA A 74 3.36 0.71 8.97
CA ALA A 74 2.65 1.28 7.84
C ALA A 74 3.23 2.66 7.50
N THR A 75 3.34 2.99 6.22
CA THR A 75 3.63 4.35 5.75
C THR A 75 2.36 4.92 5.13
N LEU A 76 1.87 6.04 5.68
CA LEU A 76 0.69 6.74 5.21
C LEU A 76 1.13 7.95 4.40
N TYR A 77 0.58 8.11 3.21
CA TYR A 77 0.90 9.21 2.32
C TYR A 77 -0.29 10.15 2.13
N PHE A 78 -0.05 11.43 2.33
CA PHE A 78 -1.04 12.47 2.29
C PHE A 78 -0.74 13.47 1.18
N ASP A 79 -1.78 13.95 0.52
CA ASP A 79 -1.66 15.04 -0.44
C ASP A 79 -1.46 16.41 0.24
N ASP A 80 -1.41 17.48 -0.57
CA ASP A 80 -1.21 18.85 -0.11
C ASP A 80 -2.35 19.31 0.82
N ALA A 81 -3.57 18.80 0.62
CA ALA A 81 -4.73 19.04 1.46
C ALA A 81 -4.73 18.20 2.75
N GLN A 82 -3.68 17.40 2.98
CA GLN A 82 -3.55 16.47 4.09
C GLN A 82 -4.60 15.35 4.08
N THR A 83 -5.06 14.95 2.90
CA THR A 83 -5.95 13.80 2.68
C THR A 83 -5.14 12.55 2.34
N LEU A 84 -5.46 11.44 2.99
CA LEU A 84 -4.78 10.15 2.85
C LEU A 84 -5.03 9.54 1.47
N GLY A 85 -3.99 9.42 0.64
CA GLY A 85 -4.09 8.84 -0.71
C GLY A 85 -3.61 7.40 -0.82
N THR A 86 -2.59 7.03 -0.03
CA THR A 86 -1.96 5.70 -0.08
C THR A 86 -1.57 5.24 1.32
N ILE A 87 -1.70 3.94 1.57
CA ILE A 87 -1.09 3.25 2.71
C ILE A 87 -0.19 2.14 2.19
N ARG A 88 1.06 2.10 2.66
CA ARG A 88 2.01 1.00 2.41
C ARG A 88 2.28 0.25 3.71
N PHE A 89 1.92 -1.03 3.75
CA PHE A 89 2.30 -1.95 4.82
C PHE A 89 3.63 -2.63 4.48
N THR A 90 4.57 -2.58 5.42
CA THR A 90 5.90 -3.17 5.27
C THR A 90 6.07 -4.38 6.19
N PHE A 91 6.34 -5.54 5.61
CA PHE A 91 6.62 -6.78 6.32
C PHE A 91 8.09 -7.21 6.12
N PRO A 92 8.65 -8.11 6.96
CA PRO A 92 9.88 -8.83 6.63
C PRO A 92 9.75 -9.53 5.29
N SER A 93 10.89 -9.76 4.62
CA SER A 93 10.91 -10.59 3.40
C SER A 93 10.43 -11.99 3.75
N SER A 94 9.25 -12.35 3.23
CA SER A 94 8.63 -13.65 3.47
C SER A 94 7.72 -14.00 2.30
N LEU A 95 8.11 -15.04 1.55
CA LEU A 95 7.29 -15.58 0.48
C LEU A 95 5.98 -16.17 1.01
N GLU A 96 6.01 -16.77 2.21
CA GLU A 96 4.80 -17.28 2.87
C GLU A 96 3.82 -16.15 3.16
N LYS A 97 4.31 -15.03 3.71
CA LYS A 97 3.47 -13.85 3.96
C LYS A 97 2.91 -13.28 2.66
N TYR A 98 3.72 -13.20 1.60
CA TYR A 98 3.27 -12.77 0.27
C TYR A 98 2.12 -13.65 -0.23
N LYS A 99 2.29 -14.98 -0.24
CA LYS A 99 1.25 -15.90 -0.73
C LYS A 99 -0.03 -15.82 0.10
N ALA A 100 0.09 -15.71 1.41
CA ALA A 100 -1.07 -15.55 2.30
C ALA A 100 -1.85 -14.25 2.00
N LEU A 101 -1.14 -13.13 1.79
CA LEU A 101 -1.75 -11.87 1.40
C LEU A 101 -2.37 -11.96 -0.01
N GLU A 102 -1.69 -12.56 -0.98
CA GLU A 102 -2.20 -12.74 -2.35
C GLU A 102 -3.51 -13.52 -2.36
N GLU A 103 -3.59 -14.61 -1.59
CA GLU A 103 -4.80 -15.41 -1.46
C GLU A 103 -5.95 -14.60 -0.83
N GLN A 104 -5.67 -13.85 0.23
CA GLN A 104 -6.66 -12.99 0.88
C GLN A 104 -7.16 -11.88 -0.04
N LEU A 105 -6.28 -11.24 -0.80
CA LEU A 105 -6.61 -10.19 -1.75
C LEU A 105 -7.43 -10.73 -2.92
N SER A 106 -7.09 -11.91 -3.43
CA SER A 106 -7.81 -12.55 -4.55
C SER A 106 -9.28 -12.83 -4.25
N ARG A 107 -9.67 -12.91 -2.96
CA ARG A 107 -11.05 -13.08 -2.52
C ARG A 107 -11.82 -11.76 -2.43
N GLN A 108 -11.13 -10.63 -2.35
CA GLN A 108 -11.71 -9.31 -2.03
C GLN A 108 -11.63 -8.33 -3.22
N TYR A 109 -10.59 -8.45 -4.03
CA TYR A 109 -10.31 -7.53 -5.13
C TYR A 109 -10.16 -8.31 -6.44
N PRO A 110 -10.81 -7.86 -7.52
CA PRO A 110 -10.54 -8.38 -8.85
C PRO A 110 -9.05 -8.24 -9.20
N ARG A 111 -8.41 -9.34 -9.62
CA ARG A 111 -7.01 -9.32 -10.05
C ARG A 111 -6.89 -8.61 -11.41
N ILE A 112 -5.95 -7.68 -11.52
CA ILE A 112 -5.59 -7.09 -12.81
C ILE A 112 -4.77 -8.13 -13.57
N LYS A 113 -5.18 -8.46 -14.80
CA LYS A 113 -4.38 -9.34 -15.67
C LYS A 113 -3.05 -8.65 -15.98
N MET A 114 -1.97 -9.23 -15.47
CA MET A 114 -0.60 -8.83 -15.75
C MET A 114 0.18 -10.02 -16.28
N ALA A 115 1.17 -9.77 -17.14
CA ALA A 115 2.16 -10.79 -17.45
C ALA A 115 2.90 -11.17 -16.16
N PRO A 116 3.18 -12.46 -15.91
CA PRO A 116 4.00 -12.88 -14.78
C PRO A 116 5.34 -12.12 -14.84
N PHE A 117 5.64 -11.35 -13.79
CA PHE A 117 6.92 -10.69 -13.64
C PHE A 117 7.72 -11.44 -12.59
N VAL A 118 8.78 -12.11 -13.02
CA VAL A 118 9.79 -12.71 -12.15
C VAL A 118 11.14 -12.27 -12.68
N SER A 119 11.89 -11.49 -11.91
CA SER A 119 13.26 -11.10 -12.25
C SER A 119 14.27 -11.85 -11.38
N GLU A 120 15.01 -12.79 -11.98
CA GLU A 120 16.17 -13.44 -11.35
C GLU A 120 17.44 -12.59 -11.58
N PRO A 121 18.40 -12.51 -10.63
CA PRO A 121 18.54 -13.29 -9.39
C PRO A 121 17.86 -12.69 -8.14
N LEU A 122 17.15 -11.55 -8.29
CA LEU A 122 16.62 -10.78 -7.16
C LEU A 122 15.23 -11.24 -6.68
N ARG A 123 14.67 -12.30 -7.29
CA ARG A 123 13.28 -12.79 -7.18
C ARG A 123 12.30 -11.69 -6.76
N LEU A 124 11.76 -11.00 -7.75
CA LEU A 124 10.63 -10.09 -7.57
C LEU A 124 9.34 -10.81 -7.94
N ASP A 125 8.45 -11.03 -6.98
CA ASP A 125 7.08 -11.50 -7.24
C ASP A 125 6.12 -10.31 -7.07
N LYS A 126 5.18 -10.14 -8.01
CA LYS A 126 4.25 -9.01 -8.02
C LYS A 126 2.83 -9.46 -8.38
N ALA A 127 1.85 -8.92 -7.66
CA ALA A 127 0.44 -9.06 -7.98
C ALA A 127 -0.27 -7.70 -7.84
N GLU A 128 -1.15 -7.39 -8.80
CA GLU A 128 -1.99 -6.19 -8.74
C GLU A 128 -3.47 -6.58 -8.75
N PHE A 129 -4.24 -5.85 -7.97
CA PHE A 129 -5.68 -5.99 -7.85
C PHE A 129 -6.32 -4.61 -7.87
N GLN A 130 -7.59 -4.53 -8.27
CA GLN A 130 -8.31 -3.27 -8.30
C GLN A 130 -9.81 -3.49 -8.21
N ASN A 131 -10.48 -2.65 -7.42
CA ASN A 131 -11.94 -2.51 -7.42
C ASN A 131 -12.33 -1.09 -7.91
N ASP A 132 -13.56 -0.65 -7.68
CA ASP A 132 -14.07 0.64 -8.17
C ASP A 132 -13.42 1.88 -7.54
N THR A 133 -12.69 1.73 -6.43
CA THR A 133 -12.14 2.87 -5.66
C THR A 133 -10.66 2.73 -5.34
N THR A 134 -10.13 1.51 -5.32
CA THR A 134 -8.81 1.21 -4.77
C THR A 134 -8.00 0.35 -5.73
N HIS A 135 -6.76 0.77 -5.99
CA HIS A 135 -5.70 -0.05 -6.55
C HIS A 135 -4.89 -0.68 -5.41
N VAL A 136 -4.59 -1.97 -5.55
CA VAL A 136 -3.80 -2.74 -4.59
C VAL A 136 -2.60 -3.34 -5.29
N LEU A 137 -1.42 -3.10 -4.73
CA LEU A 137 -0.17 -3.66 -5.20
C LEU A 137 0.47 -4.50 -4.09
N LEU A 138 0.73 -5.76 -4.38
CA LEU A 138 1.47 -6.68 -3.52
C LEU A 138 2.79 -7.04 -4.18
N GLU A 139 3.90 -6.78 -3.49
CA GLU A 139 5.25 -7.05 -3.97
C GLU A 139 6.02 -7.89 -2.94
N TYR A 140 6.80 -8.83 -3.45
CA TYR A 140 7.80 -9.57 -2.69
C TYR A 140 9.15 -9.42 -3.35
N SER A 141 10.16 -9.15 -2.52
CA SER A 141 11.56 -9.08 -2.92
C SER A 141 12.46 -9.57 -1.80
N TYR A 142 13.77 -9.66 -2.07
CA TYR A 142 14.78 -9.85 -1.04
C TYR A 142 14.70 -8.83 0.11
N TYR A 143 14.28 -7.59 -0.16
CA TYR A 143 14.24 -6.51 0.83
C TYR A 143 13.02 -6.54 1.75
N GLY A 144 11.91 -7.16 1.31
CA GLY A 144 10.67 -7.15 2.04
C GLY A 144 9.48 -7.63 1.23
N THR A 145 8.37 -7.82 1.95
CA THR A 145 7.04 -7.96 1.37
C THR A 145 6.30 -6.64 1.62
N TYR A 146 5.77 -6.04 0.56
CA TYR A 146 5.11 -4.73 0.59
C TYR A 146 3.69 -4.88 0.07
N LEU A 147 2.75 -4.25 0.79
CA LEU A 147 1.35 -4.21 0.41
C LEU A 147 0.89 -2.75 0.39
N ASP A 148 0.62 -2.24 -0.79
CA ASP A 148 0.17 -0.88 -1.03
C ASP A 148 -1.31 -0.87 -1.38
N PHE A 149 -2.08 -0.03 -0.71
CA PHE A 149 -3.44 0.34 -1.09
C PHE A 149 -3.46 1.81 -1.47
N THR A 150 -3.95 2.13 -2.67
CA THR A 150 -3.97 3.49 -3.21
C THR A 150 -5.35 3.81 -3.75
N ASP A 151 -5.91 4.96 -3.38
CA ASP A 151 -7.15 5.42 -4.00
C ASP A 151 -6.92 5.72 -5.49
N LEU A 152 -7.90 5.35 -6.34
CA LEU A 152 -7.74 5.36 -7.79
C LEU A 152 -7.45 6.74 -8.38
N LYS A 153 -7.96 7.82 -7.77
CA LYS A 153 -7.66 9.19 -8.22
C LYS A 153 -6.17 9.45 -8.10
N TYR A 154 -5.56 9.03 -6.99
CA TYR A 154 -4.14 9.22 -6.77
C TYR A 154 -3.29 8.25 -7.58
N HIS A 155 -3.74 7.01 -7.76
CA HIS A 155 -3.08 6.05 -8.65
C HIS A 155 -2.99 6.59 -10.08
N ALA A 156 -4.11 7.09 -10.62
CA ALA A 156 -4.16 7.69 -11.95
C ALA A 156 -3.25 8.92 -12.08
N ALA A 157 -3.21 9.78 -11.05
CA ALA A 157 -2.32 10.94 -11.03
C ALA A 157 -0.83 10.54 -11.05
N ALA A 158 -0.46 9.49 -10.30
CA ALA A 158 0.91 8.97 -10.29
C ALA A 158 1.30 8.36 -11.65
N GLN A 159 0.42 7.57 -12.27
CA GLN A 159 0.65 7.00 -13.61
C GLN A 159 0.80 8.09 -14.67
N LYS A 160 -0.04 9.13 -14.66
CA LYS A 160 0.04 10.26 -15.59
C LYS A 160 1.40 10.95 -15.50
N ARG A 161 1.86 11.27 -14.29
CA ARG A 161 3.18 11.90 -14.07
C ARG A 161 4.33 11.00 -14.53
N LEU A 162 4.23 9.68 -14.30
CA LEU A 162 5.24 8.74 -14.77
C LEU A 162 5.32 8.72 -16.31
N ALA A 163 4.17 8.76 -16.98
CA ALA A 163 4.10 8.84 -18.45
C ALA A 163 4.71 10.15 -18.97
N GLU A 164 4.38 11.28 -18.35
CA GLU A 164 4.96 12.60 -18.69
C GLU A 164 6.48 12.62 -18.52
N LYS A 165 6.99 12.06 -17.42
CA LYS A 165 8.44 11.94 -17.19
C LYS A 165 9.12 11.09 -18.25
N LYS A 166 8.55 9.93 -18.59
CA LYS A 166 9.08 9.05 -19.66
C LYS A 166 9.08 9.75 -21.02
N ALA A 167 8.02 10.49 -21.34
CA ALA A 167 7.94 11.27 -22.57
C ALA A 167 9.02 12.37 -22.62
N LEU A 168 9.25 13.07 -21.51
CA LEU A 168 10.30 14.08 -21.40
C LEU A 168 11.70 13.47 -21.55
N GLU A 169 11.95 12.29 -20.96
CA GLU A 169 13.22 11.58 -21.09
C GLU A 169 13.46 11.08 -22.52
N ALA A 170 12.43 10.57 -23.20
CA ALA A 170 12.51 10.14 -24.59
C ALA A 170 12.81 11.29 -25.57
N ASN A 171 12.39 12.53 -25.22
CA ASN A 171 12.62 13.73 -26.02
C ASN A 171 13.99 14.39 -25.73
N LYS A 172 14.80 13.87 -24.81
CA LYS A 172 16.17 14.37 -24.62
C LYS A 172 17.05 13.89 -25.78
N PRO A 173 17.78 14.79 -26.46
CA PRO A 173 18.71 14.38 -27.51
C PRO A 173 19.71 13.38 -26.93
N LYS A 174 19.86 12.22 -27.58
CA LYS A 174 20.91 11.27 -27.22
C LYS A 174 22.24 12.01 -27.34
N LYS A 175 23.01 12.09 -26.26
CA LYS A 175 24.42 12.48 -26.36
C LYS A 175 25.08 11.45 -27.28
N GLU A 176 25.54 11.89 -28.44
CA GLU A 176 26.40 11.06 -29.30
C GLU A 176 27.65 10.66 -28.50
N PRO A 177 28.12 9.41 -28.66
CA PRO A 177 29.29 8.90 -27.94
C PRO A 177 30.58 9.63 -28.30
#